data_AF-A0A9D4H041-F1
#
_entry.id   AF-A0A9D4H041-F1
#
_cell.length_a   1.000
_cell.length_b   1.000
_cell.length_c   1.000
_cell.angle_alpha   90.00
_cell.angle_beta   90.00
_cell.angle_gamma   90.00
#
_symmetry.space_group_name_H-M   'P 1'
#
loop_
_entity.id
_entity.type
_entity.pdbx_description
1 polymer ?
#
loop_
_entity_poly.entity_id
_entity_poly.type
_entity_poly.pdbx_seq_one_letter_code
_entity_poly.pdbx_strand_id
1 'polypeptide(L)'
;MRTRGLGNSAAQLRRKLVEEHSQEWMRKAAHYLSDCESIFNSKLVSRQSIREPPAQPEVPSASWLRSVYCNDIMARVDAVKAAITSTFGRILKIDSTKKVLKTM
;
A
#
# COMPACT_ATOMS: atom_id res chain seq x y z
N MET A 1 -8.75 -2.18 4.57
CA MET A 1 -8.67 -3.24 5.61
C MET A 1 -9.53 -2.93 6.85
N ARG A 2 -10.62 -2.16 6.72
CA ARG A 2 -11.49 -1.77 7.86
C ARG A 2 -12.97 -2.12 7.66
N THR A 3 -13.31 -2.81 6.57
CA THR A 3 -14.67 -3.22 6.22
C THR A 3 -14.84 -4.71 6.53
N ARG A 4 -15.72 -5.05 7.46
CA ARG A 4 -16.03 -6.43 7.87
C ARG A 4 -17.00 -7.11 6.89
N GLY A 5 -16.65 -7.12 5.61
CA GLY A 5 -17.36 -7.90 4.59
C GLY A 5 -16.55 -9.13 4.20
N LEU A 6 -17.23 -10.23 3.84
CA LEU A 6 -16.63 -11.43 3.23
C LEU A 6 -15.73 -11.08 2.03
N GLY A 7 -16.01 -9.95 1.36
CA GLY A 7 -15.24 -9.37 0.25
C GLY A 7 -14.12 -8.38 0.62
N ASN A 8 -13.59 -8.38 1.85
CA ASN A 8 -12.55 -7.43 2.28
C ASN A 8 -11.37 -8.10 3.00
N SER A 9 -11.02 -9.31 2.58
CA SER A 9 -9.92 -10.07 3.16
C SER A 9 -8.55 -9.71 2.56
N ALA A 10 -7.46 -9.99 3.29
CA ALA A 10 -6.10 -9.85 2.78
C ALA A 10 -5.84 -10.72 1.52
N ALA A 11 -6.55 -11.84 1.39
CA ALA A 11 -6.49 -12.68 0.20
C ALA A 11 -7.09 -11.97 -1.03
N GLN A 12 -8.19 -11.22 -0.87
CA GLN A 12 -8.76 -10.43 -1.96
C GLN A 12 -7.88 -9.23 -2.31
N LEU A 13 -7.32 -8.55 -1.32
CA LEU A 13 -6.33 -7.49 -1.55
C LEU A 13 -5.16 -8.03 -2.38
N ARG A 14 -4.64 -9.22 -2.02
CA ARG A 14 -3.58 -9.87 -2.79
C ARG A 14 -4.02 -10.20 -4.21
N ARG A 15 -5.22 -10.76 -4.41
CA ARG A 15 -5.75 -11.06 -5.75
C ARG A 15 -5.81 -9.81 -6.62
N LYS A 16 -6.35 -8.71 -6.09
CA LYS A 16 -6.37 -7.43 -6.80
C LYS A 16 -4.96 -6.94 -7.11
N LEU A 17 -4.05 -7.02 -6.14
CA LEU A 17 -2.67 -6.60 -6.32
C LEU A 17 -1.92 -7.43 -7.37
N VAL A 18 -2.22 -8.73 -7.47
CA VAL A 18 -1.72 -9.60 -8.54
C VAL A 18 -2.24 -9.13 -9.88
N GLU A 19 -3.56 -8.92 -10.00
CA GLU A 19 -4.19 -8.48 -11.26
C GLU A 19 -3.58 -7.19 -11.79
N GLU A 20 -3.52 -6.16 -10.94
CA GLU A 20 -2.98 -4.84 -11.31
C GLU A 20 -1.49 -4.93 -11.68
N HIS A 21 -0.69 -5.69 -10.92
CA HIS A 21 0.72 -5.88 -11.25
C HIS A 21 0.94 -6.69 -12.53
N SER A 22 0.11 -7.73 -12.79
CA SER A 22 0.20 -8.49 -14.03
C SER A 22 -0.17 -7.64 -15.23
N GLN A 23 -1.20 -6.80 -15.11
CA GLN A 23 -1.63 -5.90 -16.16
C GLN A 23 -0.53 -4.88 -16.49
N GLU A 24 0.04 -4.24 -15.47
CA GLU A 24 1.10 -3.26 -15.65
C GLU A 24 2.40 -3.89 -16.20
N TRP A 25 2.74 -5.09 -15.73
CA TRP A 25 3.88 -5.84 -16.28
C TRP A 25 3.66 -6.19 -17.75
N MET A 26 2.48 -6.70 -18.11
CA MET A 26 2.15 -7.07 -19.48
C MET A 26 2.15 -5.84 -20.41
N ARG A 27 1.63 -4.70 -19.94
CA ARG A 27 1.67 -3.44 -20.67
C ARG A 27 3.11 -3.01 -20.96
N LYS A 28 3.99 -3.06 -19.95
CA LYS A 28 5.42 -2.74 -20.12
C LYS A 28 6.13 -3.72 -21.05
N ALA A 29 5.84 -5.01 -20.93
CA ALA A 29 6.41 -6.05 -21.79
C ALA A 29 5.99 -5.83 -23.25
N ALA A 30 4.72 -5.53 -23.50
CA ALA A 30 4.20 -5.24 -24.84
C ALA A 30 4.87 -3.99 -25.45
N HIS A 31 5.00 -2.90 -24.67
CA HIS A 31 5.72 -1.70 -25.12
C HIS A 31 7.18 -2.01 -25.47
N TYR A 32 7.89 -2.71 -24.59
CA TYR A 32 9.28 -3.09 -24.85
C TYR A 32 9.43 -3.93 -26.12
N LEU A 33 8.56 -4.93 -26.33
CA LEU A 33 8.60 -5.76 -27.53
C LEU A 33 8.28 -4.96 -28.81
N SER A 34 7.34 -4.01 -28.74
CA SER A 34 7.03 -3.12 -29.86
C SER A 34 8.21 -2.20 -30.20
N ASP A 35 8.89 -1.66 -29.19
CA ASP A 35 10.10 -0.87 -29.38
C ASP A 35 11.23 -1.71 -29.99
N CYS A 36 11.40 -2.94 -29.53
CA CYS A 36 12.36 -3.88 -30.09
C CYS A 36 12.06 -4.23 -31.56
N GLU A 37 10.79 -4.42 -31.92
CA GLU A 37 10.38 -4.65 -33.31
C GLU A 37 10.70 -3.43 -34.20
N SER A 38 10.40 -2.22 -33.73
CA SER A 38 10.72 -0.97 -34.42
C SER A 38 12.23 -0.83 -34.67
N ILE A 39 13.05 -1.11 -33.66
CA ILE A 39 14.52 -1.08 -33.76
C ILE A 39 15.03 -2.18 -34.71
N PHE A 40 14.47 -3.39 -34.63
CA PHE A 40 14.89 -4.51 -35.47
C PHE A 40 14.57 -4.29 -36.97
N ASN A 41 13.45 -3.62 -37.25
CA ASN A 41 13.04 -3.26 -38.61
C ASN A 41 13.81 -2.03 -39.16
N SER A 42 14.49 -1.27 -38.31
CA SER A 42 15.40 -0.20 -38.71
C SER A 42 16.71 -0.79 -39.24
N LYS A 43 16.99 -0.60 -40.54
CA LYS A 43 18.20 -1.11 -41.23
C LYS A 43 19.55 -0.52 -40.72
N LEU A 44 19.52 0.30 -39.66
CA LEU A 44 20.66 1.06 -39.14
C LEU A 44 21.41 0.37 -37.99
N VAL A 45 20.87 -0.71 -37.41
CA VAL A 45 21.48 -1.40 -36.26
C VAL A 45 21.77 -2.85 -36.61
N SER A 46 22.98 -3.32 -36.31
CA SER A 46 23.32 -4.75 -36.34
C SER A 46 22.25 -5.52 -35.57
N ARG A 47 21.74 -6.65 -36.13
CA ARG A 47 20.76 -7.53 -35.46
C ARG A 47 21.29 -7.98 -34.09
N GLN A 48 21.08 -7.20 -33.06
CA GLN A 48 21.32 -7.60 -31.68
C GLN A 48 20.14 -8.48 -31.27
N SER A 49 20.41 -9.57 -30.56
CA SER A 49 19.35 -10.44 -30.05
C SER A 49 18.48 -9.65 -29.08
N ILE A 50 17.18 -9.56 -29.37
CA ILE A 50 16.20 -8.98 -28.45
C ILE A 50 16.26 -9.81 -27.16
N ARG A 51 16.55 -9.16 -26.02
CA ARG A 51 16.53 -9.82 -24.72
C ARG A 51 15.08 -10.02 -24.30
N GLU A 52 14.75 -11.17 -23.73
CA GLU A 52 13.42 -11.44 -23.20
C GLU A 52 13.07 -10.46 -22.06
N PRO A 53 11.81 -9.98 -21.96
CA PRO A 53 11.36 -9.18 -20.83
C PRO A 53 11.66 -9.89 -19.50
N PRO A 54 12.04 -9.14 -18.45
CA PRO A 54 12.25 -9.73 -17.14
C PRO A 54 10.95 -10.38 -16.63
N ALA A 55 11.08 -11.51 -15.92
CA ALA A 55 9.95 -12.20 -15.32
C ALA A 55 9.13 -11.27 -14.41
N GLN A 56 7.83 -11.51 -14.31
CA GLN A 56 6.95 -10.73 -13.44
C GLN A 56 7.40 -10.87 -11.98
N PRO A 57 7.55 -9.76 -11.23
CA PRO A 57 7.87 -9.82 -9.82
C PRO A 57 6.72 -10.47 -9.02
N GLU A 58 7.08 -11.34 -8.08
CA GLU A 58 6.08 -12.01 -7.24
C GLU A 58 5.40 -11.04 -6.28
N VAL A 59 4.08 -11.15 -6.18
CA VAL A 59 3.31 -10.38 -5.21
C VAL A 59 3.39 -11.05 -3.84
N PRO A 60 3.69 -10.30 -2.76
CA PRO A 60 3.78 -10.84 -1.41
C PRO A 60 2.53 -11.62 -0.98
N SER A 61 2.75 -12.61 -0.12
CA SER A 61 1.69 -13.47 0.39
C SER A 61 0.67 -12.70 1.26
N ALA A 62 -0.54 -13.24 1.37
CA ALA A 62 -1.59 -12.61 2.17
C ALA A 62 -1.29 -12.66 3.69
N SER A 63 -0.47 -13.61 4.15
CA SER A 63 0.06 -13.60 5.53
C SER A 63 1.05 -12.46 5.71
N TRP A 64 1.98 -12.25 4.78
CA TRP A 64 2.94 -11.16 4.83
C TRP A 64 2.25 -9.78 4.88
N LEU A 65 1.26 -9.55 4.02
CA LEU A 65 0.47 -8.31 4.01
C LEU A 65 -0.24 -8.07 5.36
N ARG A 66 -0.71 -9.13 6.02
CA ARG A 66 -1.30 -9.03 7.37
C ARG A 66 -0.25 -8.68 8.40
N SER A 67 0.91 -9.33 8.38
CA SER A 67 1.98 -9.06 9.33
C SER A 67 2.49 -7.63 9.24
N VAL A 68 2.72 -7.10 8.03
CA VAL A 68 3.14 -5.71 7.84
C VAL A 68 2.09 -4.74 8.37
N TYR A 69 0.82 -4.99 8.10
CA TYR A 69 -0.27 -4.18 8.64
C TYR A 69 -0.30 -4.22 10.18
N CYS A 70 -0.21 -5.40 10.79
CA CYS A 70 -0.16 -5.51 12.24
C CYS A 70 1.03 -4.73 12.83
N ASN A 71 2.20 -4.83 12.20
CA ASN A 71 3.40 -4.12 12.63
C ASN A 71 3.23 -2.59 12.55
N ASP A 72 2.64 -2.06 11.47
CA ASP A 72 2.32 -0.62 11.35
C ASP A 72 1.38 -0.15 12.47
N ILE A 73 0.33 -0.94 12.74
CA ILE A 73 -0.60 -0.60 13.81
C ILE A 73 0.12 -0.61 15.15
N MET A 74 0.87 -1.66 15.48
CA MET A 74 1.60 -1.76 16.74
C MET A 74 2.57 -0.60 16.93
N ALA A 75 3.30 -0.20 15.88
CA ALA A 75 4.24 0.93 15.92
C ALA A 75 3.55 2.27 16.27
N ARG A 76 2.23 2.38 16.07
CA ARG A 76 1.46 3.60 16.28
C ARG A 76 0.50 3.53 17.46
N VAL A 77 0.34 2.37 18.10
CA VAL A 77 -0.62 2.19 19.21
C VAL A 77 -0.36 3.18 20.34
N ASP A 78 0.90 3.39 20.73
CA ASP A 78 1.21 4.26 21.85
C ASP A 78 0.97 5.73 21.52
N ALA A 79 1.29 6.16 20.30
CA ALA A 79 0.97 7.51 19.82
C ALA A 79 -0.56 7.75 19.82
N VAL A 80 -1.34 6.76 19.37
CA VAL A 80 -2.80 6.81 19.39
C VAL A 80 -3.33 6.89 20.82
N LYS A 81 -2.79 6.08 21.73
CA LYS A 81 -3.16 6.10 23.16
C LYS A 81 -2.86 7.47 23.78
N ALA A 82 -1.65 8.00 23.56
CA ALA A 82 -1.25 9.31 24.04
C ALA A 82 -2.16 10.43 23.51
N ALA A 83 -2.52 10.38 22.22
CA ALA A 83 -3.46 11.34 21.62
C ALA A 83 -4.84 11.28 22.25
N ILE A 84 -5.36 10.07 22.51
CA ILE A 84 -6.65 9.86 23.20
C ILE A 84 -6.57 10.42 24.62
N THR A 85 -5.57 10.03 25.39
CA THR A 85 -5.37 10.49 26.77
C THR A 85 -5.22 12.01 26.85
N SER A 86 -4.44 12.61 25.95
CA SER A 86 -4.25 14.07 25.86
C SER A 86 -5.57 14.80 25.57
N THR A 87 -6.38 14.27 24.65
CA THR A 87 -7.68 14.83 24.32
C THR A 87 -8.62 14.83 25.53
N PHE A 88 -8.73 13.69 26.23
CA PHE A 88 -9.56 13.60 27.43
C PHE A 88 -9.02 14.45 28.57
N GLY A 89 -7.69 14.52 28.76
CA GLY A 89 -7.06 15.39 29.75
C GLY A 89 -7.40 16.86 29.52
N ARG A 90 -7.43 17.31 28.26
CA ARG A 90 -7.84 18.68 27.91
C ARG A 90 -9.31 18.93 28.26
N ILE A 91 -10.20 18.00 27.93
CA ILE A 91 -11.63 18.11 28.24
C ILE A 91 -11.85 18.21 29.75
N LEU A 92 -11.21 17.34 30.53
CA LEU A 92 -11.30 17.34 31.99
C LEU A 92 -10.76 18.64 32.60
N LYS A 93 -9.65 19.16 32.06
CA LYS A 93 -9.09 20.44 32.50
C LYS A 93 -10.05 21.61 32.27
N ILE A 94 -10.75 21.63 31.14
CA ILE A 94 -11.76 22.66 30.85
C ILE A 94 -12.94 22.55 31.82
N ASP A 95 -13.42 21.35 32.13
CA ASP A 95 -14.54 21.17 33.09
C ASP A 95 -14.16 21.60 34.51
N SER A 96 -12.96 21.24 34.97
CA SER A 96 -12.46 21.61 36.29
C SER A 96 -12.31 23.14 36.44
N THR A 97 -11.70 23.81 35.46
CA THR A 97 -11.51 25.27 35.49
C THR A 97 -12.83 26.05 35.47
N LYS A 98 -13.85 25.55 34.79
CA LYS A 98 -15.21 26.13 34.83
C LYS A 98 -15.88 25.99 36.19
N LYS A 99 -15.64 24.89 36.91
CA LYS A 99 -16.19 24.70 38.26
C LYS A 99 -15.56 25.66 39.27
N VAL A 100 -14.25 25.84 39.24
CA VAL A 100 -13.53 26.75 40.16
C VAL A 100 -14.03 28.19 40.04
N LEU A 101 -14.26 28.68 38.81
CA LEU A 101 -14.78 30.03 38.56
C LEU A 101 -16.24 30.24 39.00
N LYS A 102 -17.00 29.17 39.23
CA LYS A 102 -18.38 29.24 39.73
C LYS A 102 -18.47 29.13 41.26
N THR A 103 -17.40 28.69 41.91
CA THR A 103 -17.36 28.49 43.36
C THR A 103 -16.71 29.68 44.09
N MET A 104 -16.04 30.57 43.35
CA MET A 104 -15.62 31.91 43.80
C MET A 104 -16.75 32.91 43.59
#